data_AF-A0A926NHI6-F1
#
_entry.id   AF-A0A926NHI6-F1
#
_cell.length_a   1.000
_cell.length_b   1.000
_cell.length_c   1.000
_cell.angle_alpha   90.00
_cell.angle_beta   90.00
_cell.angle_gamma   90.00
#
_symmetry.space_group_name_H-M   'P 1'
#
loop_
_entity.id
_entity.type
_entity.pdbx_description
1 polymer ?
#
loop_
_entity_poly.entity_id
_entity_poly.type
_entity_poly.pdbx_seq_one_letter_code
_entity_poly.pdbx_strand_id
1 'polypeptide(L)' 'MSILYDKKQRTYKHWSTLEDRELLQLREEGLKYREIAKKLDRSPLSVEKRYRKIIELYK' A
#
# COMPACT_ATOMS: atom_id res chain seq x y z
N MET A 1 -6.24 26.69 26.02
CA MET A 1 -6.01 26.59 24.55
C MET A 1 -5.80 25.11 24.23
N SER A 2 -6.83 24.43 23.72
CA SER A 2 -6.83 22.95 23.58
C SER A 2 -6.18 22.54 22.27
N ILE A 3 -5.14 21.72 22.36
CA ILE A 3 -4.44 21.12 21.22
C ILE A 3 -5.34 19.96 20.75
N LEU A 4 -6.08 20.14 19.65
CA LEU A 4 -6.82 19.05 19.01
C LEU A 4 -5.80 18.07 18.41
N TYR A 5 -5.42 17.08 19.20
CA TYR A 5 -4.61 15.95 18.76
C TYR A 5 -5.52 14.99 17.98
N ASP A 6 -5.64 15.21 16.67
CA ASP A 6 -6.32 14.29 15.74
C ASP A 6 -5.53 12.97 15.68
N LYS A 7 -5.84 12.03 16.59
CA LYS A 7 -5.45 10.64 16.39
C LYS A 7 -6.27 10.10 15.22
N LYS A 8 -5.80 10.35 13.99
CA LYS A 8 -6.34 9.74 12.78
C LYS A 8 -6.27 8.22 12.93
N GLN A 9 -7.38 7.62 13.37
CA GLN A 9 -7.49 6.18 13.51
C GLN A 9 -7.23 5.57 12.13
N ARG A 10 -6.20 4.72 12.02
CA ARG A 10 -5.86 4.06 10.76
C ARG A 10 -6.98 3.08 10.44
N THR A 11 -7.96 3.51 9.65
CA THR A 11 -9.01 2.63 9.15
C THR A 11 -8.36 1.56 8.28
N TYR A 12 -8.69 0.30 8.55
CA TYR A 12 -8.16 -0.82 7.80
C TYR A 12 -8.74 -0.79 6.38
N LYS A 13 -7.93 -0.36 5.41
CA LYS A 13 -8.30 -0.37 3.99
C LYS A 13 -8.02 -1.75 3.38
N HIS A 14 -9.07 -2.40 2.88
CA HIS A 14 -8.95 -3.64 2.12
C HIS A 14 -8.21 -3.40 0.80
N TRP A 15 -7.50 -4.42 0.30
CA TRP A 15 -6.87 -4.40 -1.01
C TRP A 15 -7.86 -4.90 -2.04
N SER A 16 -8.12 -4.09 -3.07
CA SER A 16 -8.90 -4.51 -4.22
C SER A 16 -8.04 -5.23 -5.26
N THR A 17 -8.67 -6.03 -6.11
CA THR A 17 -8.01 -6.68 -7.25
C THR A 17 -7.45 -5.68 -8.27
N LEU A 18 -8.00 -4.46 -8.33
CA LEU A 18 -7.44 -3.39 -9.15
C LEU A 18 -6.14 -2.85 -8.56
N GLU A 19 -6.13 -2.55 -7.26
CA GLU A 19 -4.92 -2.08 -6.56
C GLU A 19 -3.80 -3.13 -6.57
N ASP A 20 -4.14 -4.42 -6.52
CA ASP A 20 -3.15 -5.49 -6.64
C ASP A 20 -2.50 -5.52 -8.03
N ARG A 21 -3.29 -5.38 -9.09
CA ARG A 21 -2.78 -5.29 -10.47
C ARG A 21 -1.90 -4.07 -10.65
N GLU A 22 -2.34 -2.92 -10.14
CA GLU A 22 -1.55 -1.69 -10.20
C GLU A 22 -0.25 -1.81 -9.39
N LEU A 23 -0.29 -2.44 -8.21
CA LEU A 23 0.89 -2.73 -7.41
C LEU A 23 1.90 -3.61 -8.16
N LEU A 24 1.43 -4.68 -8.80
CA LEU A 24 2.28 -5.58 -9.58
C LEU A 24 2.92 -4.84 -10.76
N GLN A 25 2.12 -4.11 -11.53
CA GLN A 25 2.59 -3.34 -12.68
C GLN A 25 3.65 -2.31 -12.27
N LEU A 26 3.39 -1.51 -11.23
CA LEU A 26 4.34 -0.50 -10.76
C LEU A 26 5.64 -1.13 -10.23
N ARG A 27 5.59 -2.36 -9.70
CA ARG A 27 6.80 -3.10 -9.30
C ARG A 27 7.58 -3.64 -10.49
N GLU A 28 6.90 -4.06 -11.54
CA GLU A 28 7.50 -4.48 -12.81
C GLU A 28 8.19 -3.30 -13.51
N GLU A 29 7.59 -2.10 -13.45
CA GLU A 29 8.19 -0.84 -13.89
C GLU A 29 9.41 -0.39 -13.05
N GLY A 30 9.72 -1.11 -11.97
CA GLY A 30 10.90 -0.88 -11.13
C GLY A 30 10.73 0.15 -10.02
N LEU A 31 9.51 0.65 -9.78
CA LEU A 31 9.27 1.65 -8.73
C LEU A 31 9.51 1.06 -7.34
N LYS A 32 10.03 1.90 -6.44
CA LYS A 32 10.21 1.53 -5.03
C LYS A 32 8.87 1.56 -4.30
N TYR A 33 8.73 0.75 -3.25
CA TYR A 33 7.50 0.69 -2.44
C TYR A 33 7.07 2.06 -1.88
N ARG A 34 8.02 2.98 -1.63
CA ARG A 34 7.72 4.35 -1.19
C ARG A 34 7.00 5.18 -2.25
N GLU A 35 7.33 4.98 -3.52
CA GLU A 35 6.73 5.71 -4.65
C GLU A 35 5.34 5.15 -4.95
N ILE A 36 5.24 3.83 -4.93
CA ILE A 36 3.97 3.10 -5.09
C ILE A 36 2.99 3.48 -3.96
N ALA A 37 3.47 3.56 -2.72
CA ALA A 37 2.69 4.01 -1.59
C ALA A 37 2.08 5.40 -1.78
N LYS A 38 2.82 6.33 -2.40
CA LYS A 38 2.30 7.67 -2.73
C LYS A 38 1.22 7.60 -3.80
N LYS A 39 1.39 6.76 -4.82
CA LYS A 39 0.40 6.56 -5.89
C LYS A 39 -0.91 5.94 -5.39
N LEU A 40 -0.80 4.93 -4.52
CA LEU A 40 -1.95 4.17 -4.01
C LEU A 40 -2.58 4.76 -2.72
N ASP A 41 -2.08 5.89 -2.21
CA ASP A 41 -2.48 6.45 -0.90
C ASP A 41 -2.44 5.39 0.23
N ARG A 42 -1.34 4.64 0.29
CA ARG A 42 -1.07 3.59 1.28
C ARG A 42 0.25 3.85 2.00
N SER A 43 0.51 3.10 3.08
CA SER A 43 1.83 3.11 3.71
C SER A 43 2.79 2.18 2.96
N PRO A 44 4.09 2.53 2.84
CA PRO A 44 5.08 1.67 2.17
C PRO A 44 5.16 0.26 2.73
N LEU A 45 4.99 0.12 4.06
CA LEU A 45 4.95 -1.18 4.73
C LEU A 45 3.73 -2.01 4.33
N SER A 46 2.57 -1.38 4.15
CA SER A 46 1.36 -2.08 3.70
C SER A 46 1.52 -2.58 2.27
N VAL A 47 2.08 -1.74 1.40
CA VAL A 47 2.40 -2.05 0.00
C VAL A 47 3.36 -3.24 -0.09
N GLU A 48 4.47 -3.19 0.65
CA GLU A 48 5.46 -4.28 0.67
C GLU A 48 4.87 -5.60 1.15
N LYS A 49 4.13 -5.58 2.28
CA LYS A 49 3.46 -6.78 2.81
C LYS A 49 2.49 -7.37 1.79
N ARG A 50 1.71 -6.51 1.11
CA ARG A 50 0.77 -6.97 0.09
C ARG A 50 1.49 -7.60 -1.09
N TYR A 51 2.51 -6.93 -1.63
CA TYR A 51 3.28 -7.43 -2.77
C TYR A 51 3.88 -8.81 -2.48
N ARG A 52 4.53 -8.98 -1.32
CA ARG A 52 5.07 -10.28 -0.91
C ARG A 52 3.98 -11.35 -0.84
N LYS A 53 2.82 -11.02 -0.29
CA LYS A 53 1.70 -11.97 -0.18
C LYS A 53 1.17 -12.39 -1.54
N ILE A 54 1.07 -11.46 -2.49
CA ILE A 54 0.65 -11.74 -3.87
C ILE A 54 1.65 -12.71 -4.51
N ILE A 55 2.95 -12.38 -4.51
CA ILE A 55 3.98 -13.23 -5.13
C ILE A 55 4.04 -14.63 -4.50
N GLU A 56 3.83 -14.75 -3.18
CA GLU A 56 3.75 -16.05 -2.49
C GLU A 56 2.57 -16.91 -2.98
N LEU A 57 1.42 -16.30 -3.29
CA LEU A 57 0.21 -17.01 -3.72
C LEU A 57 0.25 -17.47 -5.19
N TYR A 58 1.06 -16.83 -6.03
CA TYR A 58 1.24 -17.17 -7.45
C TYR A 58 2.50 -18.02 -7.71
N LYS A 59 3.11 -18.55 -6.65
CA LYS A 59 4.26 -19.45 -6.69
C LYS A 59 3.82 -20.90 -6.77
#